data_AF-A0A655ASX4-F1
#
_entry.id   AF-A0A655ASX4-F1
#
_cell.length_a   1.000
_cell.length_b   1.000
_cell.length_c   1.000
_cell.angle_alpha   90.00
_cell.angle_beta   90.00
_cell.angle_gamma   90.00
#
_symmetry.space_group_name_H-M   'P 1'
#
loop_
_entity.id
_entity.type
_entity.pdbx_description
1 polymer ?
#
loop_
_entity_poly.entity_id
_entity_poly.type
_entity_poly.pdbx_seq_one_letter_code
_entity_poly.pdbx_strand_id
1 'polypeptide(L)' 'MSSRDVLFVSHGHFSRAVITRWVQLPLAEGSRFAMPTASIGICGFEHGVRQLAVLGLTGHPQPIAAG' A
#
# COMPACT_ATOMS: atom_id res chain seq x y z
N MET A 1 11.89 -2.35 -22.62
CA MET A 1 11.16 -1.24 -21.95
C MET A 1 11.97 -0.82 -20.74
N SER A 2 12.20 0.48 -20.54
CA SER A 2 12.89 0.97 -19.34
C SER A 2 11.97 0.89 -18.12
N SER A 3 12.45 0.30 -17.03
CA SER A 3 11.75 0.32 -15.73
C SER A 3 11.73 1.75 -15.17
N ARG A 4 10.61 2.15 -14.59
CA ARG A 4 10.43 3.43 -13.87
C ARG A 4 9.50 3.23 -12.69
N ASP A 5 9.71 4.00 -11.64
CA ASP A 5 8.81 4.06 -10.50
C ASP A 5 7.51 4.81 -10.85
N VAL A 6 6.40 4.40 -10.24
CA VAL A 6 5.07 4.98 -10.45
C VAL A 6 4.48 5.38 -9.12
N LEU A 7 4.02 6.63 -9.01
CA LEU A 7 3.32 7.14 -7.83
C LEU A 7 1.82 7.27 -8.12
N PHE A 8 1.01 6.67 -7.26
CA PHE A 8 -0.43 6.90 -7.21
C PHE A 8 -0.76 7.94 -6.13
N VAL A 9 -1.46 9.00 -6.51
CA VAL A 9 -2.08 9.95 -5.57
C VAL A 9 -3.59 9.72 -5.63
N SER A 10 -4.17 9.17 -4.57
CA SER A 10 -5.57 8.72 -4.56
C SER A 10 -6.15 8.66 -3.14
N HIS A 11 -7.37 8.14 -3.03
CA HIS A 11 -8.06 7.88 -1.75
C HIS A 11 -7.67 6.51 -1.17
N GLY A 12 -7.83 6.37 0.15
CA GLY A 12 -7.45 5.15 0.89
C GLY A 12 -8.07 3.86 0.34
N HIS A 13 -9.36 3.88 -0.04
CA HIS A 13 -10.01 2.70 -0.62
C HIS A 13 -9.37 2.24 -1.94
N PHE A 14 -9.07 3.19 -2.83
CA PHE A 14 -8.45 2.86 -4.11
C PHE A 14 -7.01 2.37 -3.91
N SER A 15 -6.23 3.04 -3.06
CA SER A 15 -4.86 2.62 -2.74
C SER A 15 -4.82 1.21 -2.15
N ARG A 16 -5.76 0.86 -1.26
CA ARG A 16 -5.89 -0.50 -0.72
C ARG A 16 -6.20 -1.53 -1.80
N ALA A 17 -7.07 -1.21 -2.76
CA ALA A 17 -7.35 -2.08 -3.90
C ALA A 17 -6.10 -2.34 -4.75
N VAL A 18 -5.31 -1.29 -5.04
CA VAL A 18 -4.04 -1.39 -5.79
C VAL A 18 -3.04 -2.26 -5.04
N ILE A 19 -2.82 -2.00 -3.74
CA ILE A 19 -1.92 -2.80 -2.88
C ILE A 19 -2.33 -4.27 -2.90
N THR A 20 -3.63 -4.56 -2.73
CA THR A 20 -4.16 -5.93 -2.68
C THR A 20 -3.91 -6.68 -3.98
N ARG A 21 -4.11 -6.01 -5.12
CA ARG A 21 -3.82 -6.58 -6.44
C ARG A 21 -2.32 -6.74 -6.69
N TRP A 22 -1.51 -5.80 -6.21
CA TRP A 22 -0.05 -5.88 -6.30
C TRP A 22 0.46 -7.16 -5.63
N VAL A 23 0.07 -7.40 -4.37
CA VAL A 23 0.45 -8.60 -3.61
C VAL A 23 -0.38 -9.86 -3.95
N GLN A 24 -1.14 -9.81 -5.05
CA GLN A 24 -1.87 -10.96 -5.61
C GLN A 24 -2.92 -11.60 -4.69
N LEU A 25 -3.49 -10.83 -3.75
CA LEU A 25 -4.58 -11.29 -2.90
C LEU A 25 -5.96 -11.08 -3.55
N PRO A 26 -7.00 -11.82 -3.11
CA PRO A 26 -8.38 -11.50 -3.46
C PRO A 26 -8.74 -10.07 -3.05
N LEU A 27 -9.45 -9.33 -3.90
CA LEU A 27 -9.71 -7.90 -3.68
C LEU A 27 -10.44 -7.58 -2.36
N ALA A 28 -11.28 -8.51 -1.89
CA ALA A 28 -11.98 -8.41 -0.60
C ALA A 28 -11.01 -8.25 0.60
N GLU A 29 -9.78 -8.75 0.46
CA GLU A 29 -8.74 -8.68 1.49
C GLU A 29 -8.11 -7.30 1.61
N GLY A 30 -8.43 -6.37 0.70
CA GLY A 30 -8.01 -4.97 0.82
C GLY A 30 -8.50 -4.29 2.08
N SER A 31 -9.58 -4.81 2.67
CA SER A 31 -10.09 -4.38 3.97
C SER A 31 -9.06 -4.51 5.11
N ARG A 32 -8.04 -5.36 4.96
CA ARG A 32 -7.01 -5.60 5.98
C ARG A 32 -5.85 -4.61 5.96
N PHE A 33 -5.66 -3.86 4.89
CA PHE A 33 -4.60 -2.85 4.80
C PHE A 33 -5.08 -1.50 5.37
N ALA A 34 -4.34 -0.93 6.31
CA ALA A 34 -4.56 0.44 6.78
C ALA A 34 -3.94 1.44 5.79
N MET A 35 -4.71 2.44 5.35
CA MET A 35 -4.20 3.59 4.58
C MET A 35 -4.75 4.90 5.16
N PRO A 36 -4.13 5.42 6.24
CA PRO A 36 -4.53 6.68 6.84
C PRO A 36 -4.28 7.87 5.90
N THR A 37 -4.96 8.99 6.16
CA THR A 37 -4.80 10.21 5.36
C THR A 37 -3.34 10.65 5.33
N ALA A 38 -2.87 11.07 4.14
CA ALA A 38 -1.49 11.51 3.90
C ALA A 38 -0.41 10.46 4.24
N SER A 39 -0.76 9.17 4.25
CA SER A 39 0.20 8.08 4.39
C SER A 39 0.68 7.55 3.03
N ILE A 40 1.86 6.92 3.04
CA ILE A 40 2.53 6.33 1.90
C ILE A 40 2.57 4.80 2.07
N GLY A 41 2.25 4.08 0.99
CA GLY A 41 2.54 2.67 0.83
C GLY A 41 3.50 2.44 -0.33
N ILE A 42 4.46 1.55 -0.17
CA ILE A 42 5.48 1.25 -1.20
C ILE A 42 5.31 -0.20 -1.66
N CYS A 43 4.89 -0.36 -2.91
CA CYS A 43 4.83 -1.63 -3.61
C CYS A 43 6.16 -1.86 -4.33
N GLY A 44 6.81 -3.00 -4.10
CA GLY A 44 8.09 -3.33 -4.67
C GLY A 44 8.24 -4.82 -4.98
N PHE A 45 9.48 -5.25 -5.20
CA PHE A 45 9.83 -6.63 -5.43
C PHE A 45 10.94 -7.06 -4.46
N GLU A 46 10.80 -8.24 -3.90
CA GLU A 46 11.84 -8.90 -3.10
C GLU A 46 12.04 -10.31 -3.65
N HIS A 47 13.27 -10.65 -4.06
CA HIS A 47 13.61 -11.94 -4.69
C HIS A 47 12.67 -12.32 -5.86
N GLY A 48 12.23 -11.34 -6.65
CA GLY A 48 11.31 -11.54 -7.78
C GLY A 48 9.83 -11.66 -7.39
N VAL A 49 9.48 -11.60 -6.11
CA VAL A 49 8.11 -11.66 -5.60
C VAL A 49 7.59 -10.24 -5.37
N ARG A 50 6.33 -9.97 -5.76
CA ARG A 50 5.68 -8.69 -5.47
C ARG A 50 5.37 -8.57 -3.98
N GLN A 51 5.86 -7.50 -3.37
CA GLN A 51 5.76 -7.24 -1.93
C GLN A 51 5.24 -5.83 -1.66
N LEU A 52 4.58 -5.67 -0.51
CA LEU A 52 4.35 -4.38 0.11
C LEU A 52 5.50 -4.09 1.09
N ALA A 53 6.47 -3.27 0.69
CA ALA A 53 7.66 -2.97 1.48
C ALA A 53 7.36 -2.01 2.64
N VAL A 54 6.39 -1.10 2.46
CA VAL A 54 5.99 -0.11 3.45
C VAL A 54 4.47 0.06 3.41
N LEU A 55 3.85 0.20 4.58
CA LEU A 55 2.43 0.49 4.74
C LEU A 55 2.21 1.59 5.76
N GLY A 56 1.36 2.57 5.43
CA GLY A 56 0.92 3.59 6.39
C GLY A 56 2.03 4.56 6.84
N LEU A 57 3.09 4.75 6.05
CA LEU A 57 4.19 5.64 6.44
C LEU A 57 3.74 7.10 6.40
N THR A 58 3.91 7.80 7.52
CA THR A 58 3.62 9.22 7.68
C THR A 58 4.85 9.94 8.26
N GLY A 59 4.91 11.27 8.13
CA GLY A 59 5.98 12.09 8.72
C GLY A 59 5.93 12.20 10.24
N HIS A 60 4.91 11.63 10.89
CA HIS A 60 4.72 11.63 12.34
C HIS A 60 4.26 10.24 12.80
N PRO A 61 4.56 9.82 14.03
CA PRO A 61 4.03 8.57 14.58
C PRO A 61 2.50 8.58 14.54
N GLN A 62 1.89 7.55 13.97
CA GLN A 62 0.44 7.39 14.07
C GLN A 62 0.11 6.57 15.31
N PRO A 63 -0.79 7.04 16.19
CA PRO A 63 -1.35 6.18 17.22
C PRO A 63 -2.06 5.02 16.54
N ILE A 64 -1.87 3.81 17.08
CA ILE A 64 -2.66 2.66 16.66
C ILE A 64 -4.10 2.99 17.07
N ALA A 65 -4.95 3.35 16.10
CA ALA A 65 -6.35 3.61 16.40
C ALA A 65 -6.93 2.33 16.99
N ALA A 66 -7.34 2.38 18.26
CA ALA A 66 -8.13 1.31 18.84
C ALA A 66 -9.42 1.22 18.02
N GLY A 67 -9.56 0.13 17.28
CA GLY A 67 -10.83 -0.22 16.63
C GLY A 67 -11.88 -0.58 17.65
#